data_AF-A0A1H7INV9-F1
#
_entry.id   AF-A0A1H7INV9-F1
#
_cell.length_a   1.000
_cell.length_b   1.000
_cell.length_c   1.000
_cell.angle_alpha   90.00
_cell.angle_beta   90.00
_cell.angle_gamma   90.00
#
_symmetry.space_group_name_H-M   'P 1'
#
loop_
_entity.id
_entity.type
_entity.pdbx_description
1 polymer ?
#
loop_
_entity_poly.entity_id
_entity_poly.type
_entity_poly.pdbx_seq_one_letter_code
_entity_poly.pdbx_strand_id
1 'polypeptide(L)'
;MRLLQASEFSARLASPYSDTSLATSELLVDGMPTGSVVTGATLEAAVEWRGYSIAFFTDDIPFEEMLRIYMFDADMTLVDAAVFGAMYSTGTFADLRMQPPDTLTFRFFGGIIWRLVLLTAPEFAFPLVSDPRGVSRKFKFFRQFRVEGKPRPEGAPDVPNQTGNRNPSTSAL
;
A
#
# COMPACT_ATOMS: atom_id res chain seq x y z
N MET A 1 -15.20 5.90 2.96
CA MET A 1 -14.00 5.05 2.99
C MET A 1 -14.41 3.71 3.57
N ARG A 2 -14.30 2.64 2.79
CA ARG A 2 -14.62 1.28 3.25
C ARG A 2 -13.79 0.25 2.50
N LEU A 3 -13.57 -0.89 3.14
CA LEU A 3 -13.00 -2.06 2.48
C LEU A 3 -14.05 -2.65 1.52
N LEU A 4 -13.62 -2.96 0.29
CA LEU A 4 -14.43 -3.63 -0.71
C LEU A 4 -14.32 -5.14 -0.54
N GLN A 5 -15.45 -5.85 -0.62
CA GLN A 5 -15.46 -7.30 -0.62
C GLN A 5 -15.08 -7.86 -1.99
N ALA A 6 -14.63 -9.12 -2.04
CA ALA A 6 -14.27 -9.78 -3.30
C ALA A 6 -15.43 -9.86 -4.31
N SER A 7 -16.68 -9.87 -3.83
CA SER A 7 -17.86 -9.81 -4.69
C SER A 7 -18.05 -8.44 -5.35
N GLU A 8 -17.54 -7.36 -4.75
CA GLU A 8 -17.69 -5.99 -5.24
C GLU A 8 -16.50 -5.57 -6.10
N PHE A 9 -15.28 -5.97 -5.70
CA PHE A 9 -14.05 -5.67 -6.42
C PHE A 9 -13.10 -6.86 -6.33
N SER A 10 -12.72 -7.40 -7.47
CA SER A 10 -11.80 -8.52 -7.55
C SER A 10 -10.85 -8.37 -8.74
N ALA A 11 -9.90 -9.29 -8.84
CA ALA A 11 -8.98 -9.36 -9.96
C ALA A 11 -8.86 -10.81 -10.42
N ARG A 12 -8.68 -10.98 -11.73
CA ARG A 12 -8.38 -12.28 -12.35
C ARG A 12 -7.03 -12.17 -13.04
N LEU A 13 -6.16 -13.15 -12.79
CA LEU A 13 -4.88 -13.25 -13.48
C LEU A 13 -5.11 -13.31 -15.00
N ALA A 14 -4.56 -12.33 -15.71
CA ALA A 14 -4.63 -12.19 -17.16
C ALA A 14 -3.40 -12.78 -17.83
N SER A 15 -2.21 -12.54 -17.26
CA SER A 15 -0.97 -13.21 -17.65
C SER A 15 -0.16 -13.58 -16.42
N PRO A 16 0.34 -14.82 -16.30
CA PRO A 16 1.24 -15.20 -15.21
C PRO A 16 2.60 -14.49 -15.36
N TYR A 17 3.37 -14.49 -14.27
CA TYR A 17 4.77 -14.09 -14.29
C TYR A 17 5.59 -15.01 -15.22
N SER A 18 6.60 -14.44 -15.88
CA SER A 18 7.64 -15.14 -16.61
C SER A 18 8.99 -14.45 -16.44
N ASP A 19 10.08 -15.12 -16.83
CA ASP A 19 11.43 -14.56 -16.77
C ASP A 19 11.60 -13.23 -17.54
N THR A 20 10.67 -12.90 -18.45
CA THR A 20 10.72 -11.71 -19.29
C THR A 20 9.60 -10.71 -19.02
N SER A 21 8.63 -11.03 -18.15
CA SER A 21 7.45 -10.21 -17.94
C SER A 21 6.80 -10.45 -16.57
N LEU A 22 6.41 -9.35 -15.93
CA LEU A 22 5.63 -9.41 -14.70
C LEU A 22 4.22 -9.93 -14.95
N ALA A 23 3.62 -10.53 -13.92
CA ALA A 23 2.22 -10.93 -13.96
C ALA A 23 1.31 -9.72 -14.18
N THR A 24 0.19 -9.95 -14.86
CA THR A 24 -0.88 -8.96 -15.01
C THR A 24 -2.22 -9.52 -14.61
N SER A 25 -3.08 -8.66 -14.09
CA SER A 25 -4.43 -9.00 -13.67
C SER A 25 -5.44 -8.03 -14.28
N GLU A 26 -6.56 -8.58 -14.76
CA GLU A 26 -7.74 -7.83 -15.17
C GLU A 26 -8.60 -7.55 -13.94
N LEU A 27 -9.13 -6.33 -13.83
CA LEU A 27 -9.99 -5.91 -12.74
C LEU A 27 -11.45 -6.22 -13.03
N LEU A 28 -12.15 -6.71 -12.02
CA LEU A 28 -13.57 -7.02 -12.07
C LEU A 28 -14.32 -6.20 -11.01
N VAL A 29 -15.47 -5.63 -11.40
CA VAL A 29 -16.42 -4.97 -10.50
C VAL A 29 -17.72 -5.74 -10.56
N ASP A 30 -18.24 -6.14 -9.40
CA ASP A 30 -19.43 -7.01 -9.30
C ASP A 30 -19.32 -8.29 -10.15
N GLY A 31 -18.10 -8.84 -10.26
CA GLY A 31 -17.80 -10.01 -11.08
C GLY A 31 -17.74 -9.76 -12.59
N MET A 32 -17.91 -8.51 -13.04
CA MET A 32 -17.87 -8.12 -14.45
C MET A 32 -16.51 -7.55 -14.83
N PRO A 33 -15.88 -8.02 -15.93
CA PRO A 33 -14.62 -7.46 -16.41
C PRO A 33 -14.74 -5.99 -16.77
N THR A 34 -13.80 -5.19 -16.29
CA THR A 34 -13.76 -3.74 -16.53
C THR A 34 -12.96 -3.37 -17.79
N GLY A 35 -12.16 -4.30 -18.31
CA GLY A 35 -11.16 -4.05 -19.35
C GLY A 35 -9.88 -3.38 -18.84
N SER A 36 -9.84 -2.96 -17.57
CA SER A 36 -8.63 -2.42 -16.95
C SER A 36 -7.70 -3.54 -16.51
N VAL A 37 -6.50 -3.57 -17.09
CA VAL A 37 -5.43 -4.53 -16.77
C VAL A 37 -4.28 -3.81 -16.08
N VAL A 38 -3.81 -4.36 -14.97
CA VAL A 38 -2.66 -3.84 -14.20
C VAL A 38 -1.60 -4.90 -13.98
N THR A 39 -0.36 -4.45 -13.72
CA THR A 39 0.71 -5.32 -13.25
C THR A 39 0.42 -5.75 -11.81
N GLY A 40 0.69 -7.01 -11.49
CA GLY A 40 0.40 -7.61 -10.18
C GLY A 40 -0.30 -8.95 -10.36
N ALA A 41 0.11 -9.94 -9.57
CA ALA A 41 -0.44 -11.28 -9.57
C ALA A 41 -1.63 -11.41 -8.61
N THR A 42 -1.49 -10.87 -7.40
CA THR A 42 -2.44 -11.08 -6.31
C THR A 42 -3.01 -9.75 -5.83
N LEU A 43 -4.34 -9.65 -5.78
CA LEU A 43 -5.04 -8.53 -5.15
C LEU A 43 -5.09 -8.77 -3.64
N GLU A 44 -4.34 -7.98 -2.87
CA GLU A 44 -4.26 -8.09 -1.41
C GLU A 44 -5.45 -7.41 -0.71
N ALA A 45 -5.87 -6.26 -1.22
CA ALA A 45 -6.98 -5.48 -0.67
C ALA A 45 -7.49 -4.45 -1.68
N ALA A 46 -8.76 -4.07 -1.54
CA ALA A 46 -9.34 -2.95 -2.25
C ALA A 46 -10.17 -2.06 -1.31
N VAL A 47 -10.05 -0.74 -1.46
CA VAL A 47 -10.74 0.26 -0.64
C VAL A 47 -11.49 1.24 -1.54
N GLU A 48 -12.74 1.52 -1.21
CA GLU A 48 -13.50 2.62 -1.81
C GLU A 48 -13.27 3.90 -1.01
N TRP A 49 -13.06 5.00 -1.72
CA TRP A 49 -13.03 6.35 -1.16
C TRP A 49 -13.56 7.39 -2.14
N ARG A 50 -14.74 7.96 -1.84
CA ARG A 50 -15.35 9.06 -2.62
C ARG A 50 -15.53 8.72 -4.11
N GLY A 51 -15.93 7.49 -4.40
CA GLY A 51 -16.08 7.01 -5.77
C GLY A 51 -14.77 6.60 -6.46
N TYR A 52 -13.63 6.69 -5.76
CA TYR A 52 -12.37 6.09 -6.21
C TYR A 52 -12.20 4.69 -5.61
N SER A 53 -11.60 3.79 -6.39
CA SER A 53 -11.16 2.47 -5.94
C SER A 53 -9.64 2.45 -5.81
N ILE A 54 -9.14 2.07 -4.63
CA ILE A 54 -7.71 1.93 -4.34
C ILE A 54 -7.42 0.44 -4.18
N ALA A 55 -6.61 -0.12 -5.08
CA ALA A 55 -6.27 -1.54 -5.09
C ALA A 55 -4.79 -1.75 -4.77
N PHE A 56 -4.52 -2.75 -3.93
CA PHE A 56 -3.20 -3.16 -3.46
C PHE A 56 -2.85 -4.51 -4.08
N PHE A 57 -1.74 -4.60 -4.80
CA PHE A 57 -1.30 -5.81 -5.49
C PHE A 57 0.10 -6.22 -5.10
N THR A 58 0.36 -7.52 -5.06
CA THR A 58 1.69 -8.13 -4.97
C THR A 58 2.00 -8.93 -6.24
N ASP A 59 3.29 -9.11 -6.53
CA ASP A 59 3.76 -9.74 -7.77
C ASP A 59 3.85 -11.27 -7.70
N ASP A 60 3.72 -11.86 -6.49
CA ASP A 60 3.85 -13.31 -6.24
C ASP A 60 5.17 -13.89 -6.78
N ILE A 61 6.27 -13.12 -6.64
CA ILE A 61 7.62 -13.52 -7.06
C ILE A 61 8.42 -13.89 -5.80
N PRO A 62 8.92 -15.13 -5.69
CA PRO A 62 9.73 -15.53 -4.55
C PRO A 62 10.93 -14.60 -4.36
N PHE A 63 11.12 -14.12 -3.12
CA PHE A 63 12.21 -13.22 -2.73
C PHE A 63 12.19 -11.81 -3.34
N GLU A 64 11.19 -11.48 -4.17
CA GLU A 64 10.96 -10.14 -4.71
C GLU A 64 9.61 -9.60 -4.23
N GLU A 65 9.64 -8.85 -3.14
CA GLU A 65 8.43 -8.32 -2.54
C GLU A 65 8.18 -6.90 -3.06
N MET A 66 7.26 -6.80 -4.01
CA MET A 66 6.78 -5.54 -4.59
C MET A 66 5.31 -5.34 -4.26
N LEU A 67 4.96 -4.19 -3.67
CA LEU A 67 3.58 -3.78 -3.45
C LEU A 67 3.22 -2.68 -4.44
N ARG A 68 2.15 -2.88 -5.19
CA ARG A 68 1.64 -1.94 -6.18
C ARG A 68 0.34 -1.36 -5.68
N ILE A 69 0.25 -0.05 -5.70
CA ILE A 69 -0.97 0.68 -5.34
C ILE A 69 -1.48 1.34 -6.59
N TYR A 70 -2.75 1.09 -6.91
CA TYR A 70 -3.46 1.68 -8.03
C TYR A 70 -4.69 2.41 -7.52
N MET A 71 -4.93 3.63 -8.02
CA MET A 71 -6.14 4.40 -7.76
C MET A 71 -6.91 4.57 -9.06
N PHE A 72 -8.17 4.19 -9.06
CA PHE A 72 -9.08 4.28 -10.20
C PHE A 72 -10.25 5.21 -9.88
N ASP A 73 -10.74 5.95 -10.86
CA ASP A 73 -12.01 6.65 -10.75
C ASP A 73 -13.21 5.71 -10.94
N ALA A 74 -14.42 6.28 -10.92
CA ALA A 74 -15.68 5.55 -11.04
C ALA A 74 -15.82 4.80 -12.39
N ASP A 75 -15.14 5.27 -13.44
CA ASP A 75 -15.12 4.65 -14.76
C ASP A 75 -13.99 3.61 -14.91
N MET A 76 -13.34 3.25 -13.79
CA MET A 76 -12.21 2.32 -13.74
C MET A 76 -10.99 2.79 -14.54
N THR A 77 -10.85 4.10 -14.77
CA THR A 77 -9.67 4.69 -15.40
C THR A 77 -8.56 4.87 -14.36
N LEU A 78 -7.32 4.51 -14.72
CA LEU A 78 -6.18 4.63 -13.80
C LEU A 78 -5.77 6.10 -13.58
N VAL A 79 -6.00 6.58 -12.36
CA VAL A 79 -5.79 7.96 -11.94
C VAL A 79 -4.37 8.18 -11.39
N ASP A 80 -3.90 7.34 -10.46
CA ASP A 80 -2.55 7.43 -9.89
C ASP A 80 -2.05 6.05 -9.47
N ALA A 81 -0.73 5.90 -9.35
CA ALA A 81 -0.11 4.64 -8.98
C ALA A 81 1.24 4.84 -8.29
N ALA A 82 1.60 3.88 -7.44
CA ALA A 82 2.90 3.78 -6.80
C ALA A 82 3.33 2.32 -6.66
N VAL A 83 4.65 2.09 -6.72
CA VAL A 83 5.25 0.78 -6.50
C VAL A 83 6.21 0.91 -5.32
N PHE A 84 6.00 0.07 -4.31
CA PHE A 84 6.80 -0.04 -3.12
C PHE A 84 7.69 -1.27 -3.28
N GLY A 85 8.99 -1.07 -3.08
CA GLY A 85 9.97 -2.13 -3.14
C GLY A 85 11.33 -1.60 -2.75
N ALA A 86 12.08 -2.42 -2.03
CA ALA A 86 13.46 -2.13 -1.66
C ALA A 86 14.30 -3.38 -1.91
N MET A 87 15.50 -3.19 -2.44
CA MET A 87 16.45 -4.29 -2.62
C MET A 87 16.70 -4.98 -1.27
N TYR A 88 16.68 -6.32 -1.28
CA TYR A 88 16.97 -7.16 -0.11
C TYR A 88 15.98 -7.03 1.06
N SER A 89 14.81 -6.43 0.85
CA SER A 89 13.79 -6.38 1.89
C SER A 89 12.73 -7.44 1.68
N THR A 90 12.45 -8.23 2.71
CA THR A 90 11.23 -9.03 2.79
C THR A 90 10.08 -8.08 3.17
N GLY A 91 9.08 -7.99 2.30
CA GLY A 91 7.86 -7.23 2.52
C GLY A 91 6.67 -8.19 2.69
N THR A 92 5.76 -7.88 3.60
CA THR A 92 4.46 -8.56 3.68
C THR A 92 3.40 -7.49 3.86
N PHE A 93 2.42 -7.46 2.97
CA PHE A 93 1.32 -6.53 3.10
C PHE A 93 0.46 -6.92 4.29
N ALA A 94 0.35 -6.04 5.28
CA ALA A 94 -0.34 -6.34 6.52
C ALA A 94 -0.87 -5.07 7.19
N ASP A 95 -1.75 -5.27 8.18
CA ASP A 95 -2.26 -4.21 9.06
C ASP A 95 -2.85 -3.01 8.31
N LEU A 96 -3.54 -3.25 7.19
CA LEU A 96 -4.29 -2.20 6.50
C LEU A 96 -5.35 -1.64 7.44
N ARG A 97 -5.27 -0.34 7.71
CA ARG A 97 -6.24 0.41 8.52
C ARG A 97 -6.70 1.64 7.75
N MET A 98 -8.00 1.86 7.78
CA MET A 98 -8.63 3.06 7.27
C MET A 98 -8.71 4.09 8.40
N GLN A 99 -8.20 5.29 8.13
CA GLN A 99 -8.25 6.45 9.02
C GLN A 99 -9.03 7.56 8.30
N PRO A 100 -10.37 7.62 8.49
CA PRO A 100 -11.17 8.69 7.92
C PRO A 100 -10.62 10.06 8.32
N PRO A 101 -10.69 11.06 7.43
CA PRO A 101 -11.48 11.04 6.20
C PRO A 101 -10.77 10.44 4.97
N ASP A 102 -9.44 10.38 4.94
CA ASP A 102 -8.67 10.29 3.70
C ASP A 102 -7.34 9.53 3.82
N THR A 103 -7.07 8.91 4.96
CA THR A 103 -5.76 8.30 5.23
C THR A 103 -5.89 6.78 5.32
N LEU A 104 -4.97 6.07 4.66
CA LEU A 104 -4.77 4.63 4.83
C LEU A 104 -3.40 4.40 5.47
N THR A 105 -3.32 3.46 6.40
CA THR A 105 -2.02 3.01 6.96
C THR A 105 -1.87 1.52 6.80
N PHE A 106 -0.66 1.06 6.49
CA PHE A 106 -0.36 -0.36 6.33
C PHE A 106 1.12 -0.63 6.63
N ARG A 107 1.47 -1.89 6.83
CA ARG A 107 2.85 -2.36 6.84
C ARG A 107 3.13 -3.09 5.53
N PHE A 108 4.37 -2.94 5.07
CA PHE A 108 4.85 -3.73 3.94
C PHE A 108 6.29 -4.16 4.22
N PHE A 109 7.26 -3.26 4.09
CA PHE A 109 8.67 -3.55 4.37
C PHE A 109 9.31 -2.61 5.40
N GLY A 110 10.49 -3.00 5.92
CA GLY A 110 11.35 -2.16 6.76
C GLY A 110 10.84 -1.88 8.19
N GLY A 111 9.81 -2.61 8.65
CA GLY A 111 9.18 -2.36 9.95
C GLY A 111 8.47 -1.00 10.03
N ILE A 112 8.19 -0.38 8.88
CA ILE A 112 7.59 0.95 8.77
C ILE A 112 6.08 0.82 8.68
N ILE A 113 5.37 1.72 9.38
CA ILE A 113 3.97 1.98 9.09
C ILE A 113 3.93 3.03 7.99
N TRP A 114 3.56 2.59 6.79
CA TRP A 114 3.34 3.44 5.65
C TRP A 114 2.00 4.16 5.80
N ARG A 115 1.98 5.42 5.40
CA ARG A 115 0.80 6.27 5.40
C ARG A 115 0.54 6.74 3.97
N LEU A 116 -0.67 6.48 3.49
CA LEU A 116 -1.15 6.85 2.17
C LEU A 116 -2.27 7.88 2.37
N VAL A 117 -2.03 9.12 1.94
CA VAL A 117 -2.96 10.24 2.09
C VAL A 117 -3.64 10.48 0.76
N LEU A 118 -4.94 10.20 0.68
CA LEU A 118 -5.76 10.41 -0.50
C LEU A 118 -6.14 11.89 -0.62
N LEU A 119 -5.92 12.47 -1.79
CA LEU A 119 -6.06 13.91 -1.98
C LEU A 119 -7.42 14.21 -2.60
N THR A 120 -8.14 15.17 -2.01
CA THR A 120 -9.45 15.59 -2.54
C THR A 120 -9.36 16.38 -3.83
N ALA A 121 -8.18 16.91 -4.13
CA ALA A 121 -7.83 17.55 -5.39
C ALA A 121 -6.40 17.16 -5.75
N PRO A 122 -6.06 17.04 -7.05
CA PRO A 122 -4.70 16.70 -7.44
C PRO A 122 -3.70 17.74 -6.93
N GLU A 123 -2.64 17.28 -6.28
CA GLU A 123 -1.53 18.14 -5.86
C GLU A 123 -0.38 18.06 -6.87
N PHE A 124 0.29 19.19 -7.09
CA PHE A 124 1.50 19.21 -7.90
C PHE A 124 2.63 18.47 -7.18
N ALA A 125 3.30 17.55 -7.88
CA ALA A 125 4.44 16.81 -7.35
C ALA A 125 5.61 16.85 -8.32
N PHE A 126 6.79 17.18 -7.81
CA PHE A 126 8.00 17.15 -8.62
C PHE A 126 8.42 15.69 -8.85
N PRO A 127 8.59 15.26 -10.11
CA PRO A 127 8.68 13.84 -10.48
C PRO A 127 9.94 13.07 -10.03
N LEU A 128 10.86 13.69 -9.29
CA LEU A 128 12.17 13.10 -8.94
C LEU A 128 12.56 13.24 -7.46
N VAL A 129 11.82 13.99 -6.64
CA VAL A 129 12.26 14.33 -5.24
C VAL A 129 11.14 14.15 -4.21
N SER A 130 9.92 13.82 -4.63
CA SER A 130 8.74 13.90 -3.75
C SER A 130 8.43 12.62 -2.97
N ASP A 131 8.84 11.44 -3.44
CA ASP A 131 8.48 10.16 -2.81
C ASP A 131 9.56 9.64 -1.84
N PRO A 132 9.17 8.93 -0.76
CA PRO A 132 10.12 8.30 0.16
C PRO A 132 10.99 7.22 -0.49
N ARG A 133 12.10 6.86 0.17
CA ARG A 133 12.95 5.73 -0.26
C ARG A 133 12.15 4.43 -0.35
N GLY A 134 12.38 3.67 -1.42
CA GLY A 134 11.68 2.41 -1.69
C GLY A 134 10.27 2.59 -2.24
N VAL A 135 9.92 3.82 -2.66
CA VAL A 135 8.70 4.12 -3.41
C VAL A 135 9.12 4.65 -4.78
N SER A 136 8.54 4.10 -5.83
CA SER A 136 8.76 4.51 -7.21
C SER A 136 7.44 4.76 -7.92
N ARG A 137 7.43 5.69 -8.88
CA ARG A 137 6.23 6.07 -9.63
C ARG A 137 6.55 6.38 -11.08
N LYS A 138 5.56 6.18 -11.95
CA LYS A 138 5.59 6.74 -13.30
C LYS A 138 5.62 8.27 -13.24
N PHE A 139 6.28 8.89 -14.20
CA PHE A 139 6.38 10.35 -14.32
C PHE A 139 4.98 10.96 -14.49
N LYS A 140 4.56 11.78 -13.52
CA LYS A 140 3.34 12.61 -13.56
C LYS A 140 3.59 13.88 -12.73
N PHE A 141 3.07 15.01 -13.19
CA PHE A 141 3.16 16.29 -12.48
C PHE A 141 2.09 16.47 -11.41
N PHE A 142 1.01 15.69 -11.47
CA PHE A 142 -0.09 15.74 -10.52
C PHE A 142 -0.30 14.37 -9.88
N ARG A 143 -0.51 14.37 -8.57
CA ARG A 143 -0.74 13.18 -7.74
C ARG A 143 -2.09 13.28 -7.07
N GLN A 144 -2.72 12.12 -6.92
CA GLN A 144 -4.02 11.96 -6.26
C GLN A 144 -3.87 11.25 -4.91
N PHE A 145 -2.66 10.80 -4.60
CA PHE A 145 -2.28 10.44 -3.24
C PHE A 145 -0.81 10.73 -2.93
N ARG A 146 -0.53 11.08 -1.67
CA ARG A 146 0.82 11.15 -1.11
C ARG A 146 1.16 9.86 -0.39
N VAL A 147 2.42 9.45 -0.51
CA VAL A 147 2.99 8.36 0.27
C VAL A 147 3.94 8.95 1.27
N GLU A 148 3.77 8.56 2.52
CA GLU A 148 4.62 8.95 3.61
C GLU A 148 5.09 7.69 4.34
N GLY A 149 6.38 7.65 4.61
CA GLY A 149 7.00 6.61 5.42
C GLY A 149 8.30 7.17 5.95
N LYS A 150 8.51 7.08 7.26
CA LYS A 150 9.82 7.30 7.84
C LYS A 150 10.43 5.93 8.11
N PRO A 151 11.42 5.49 7.31
CA PRO A 151 12.26 4.37 7.70
C PRO A 151 12.83 4.65 9.09
N ARG A 152 12.59 3.75 10.05
CA ARG A 152 13.49 3.71 11.21
C ARG A 152 14.85 3.28 10.65
N PRO A 153 15.95 3.96 11.01
CA PRO A 153 17.27 3.48 10.66
C PRO A 153 17.42 2.04 11.15
N GLU A 154 17.82 1.15 10.25
CA GLU A 154 18.10 -0.24 10.56
C GLU A 154 19.20 -0.29 11.62
N GLY A 155 18.86 -0.80 12.82
CA GLY A 155 19.77 -0.86 13.98
C GLY A 155 19.33 -0.11 15.24
N ALA A 156 18.19 0.59 15.26
CA ALA A 156 17.64 1.09 16.51
C ALA A 156 17.01 -0.09 17.30
N PRO A 157 17.48 -0.40 18.53
CA PRO A 157 16.88 -1.46 19.32
C PRO A 157 15.41 -1.13 19.60
N ASP A 158 14.52 -2.12 19.45
CA ASP A 158 13.17 -2.05 19.97
C ASP A 158 13.26 -1.86 21.48
N VAL A 159 13.02 -0.62 21.96
CA VAL A 159 12.92 -0.36 23.39
C VAL A 159 11.61 -0.99 23.87
N PRO A 160 11.63 -2.09 24.65
CA PRO A 160 10.41 -2.62 25.22
C PRO A 160 9.95 -1.61 26.26
N ASN A 161 8.68 -1.21 26.17
CA ASN A 161 8.03 -0.35 27.14
C ASN A 161 7.93 -1.11 28.49
N GLN A 162 8.97 -1.05 29.33
CA GLN A 162 8.90 -1.52 30.70
C GLN A 162 8.09 -0.51 31.52
N THR A 163 6.77 -0.68 31.52
CA THR A 163 5.93 -0.17 32.62
C THR A 163 6.13 -1.12 33.81
N GLY A 164 7.20 -0.87 34.56
CA GLY A 164 7.39 -1.45 35.89
C GLY A 164 6.35 -0.86 36.84
N ASN A 165 5.37 -1.67 37.21
CA ASN A 165 4.41 -1.36 38.27
C ASN A 165 4.58 -2.38 39.41
N ARG A 166 4.30 -1.94 40.66
CA ARG A 166 4.39 -2.60 41.99
C ARG A 166 5.73 -2.37 42.72
N ASN A 167 5.83 -1.98 43.99
CA ASN A 167 4.91 -1.57 45.08
C ASN A 167 5.79 -0.92 46.18
N PRO A 168 5.28 -0.05 47.08
CA PRO A 168 6.01 0.35 48.28
C PRO A 168 5.86 -0.74 49.37
N SER A 169 6.98 -1.30 49.80
CA SER A 169 7.03 -2.19 50.98
C SER A 169 7.13 -1.36 52.25
N THR A 170 6.11 -1.48 53.09
CA THR A 170 6.12 -1.14 54.52
C THR A 170 7.04 -2.10 55.28
N SER A 171 7.97 -1.60 56.10
CA SER A 171 8.16 -1.97 57.53
C SER A 171 9.55 -1.61 58.09
N ALA A 172 9.50 -0.97 59.27
CA ALA A 172 10.42 -1.04 60.42
C ALA A 172 11.91 -0.68 60.26
N LEU A 173 12.34 0.41 60.89
CA LEU A 173 12.84 0.45 62.29
C LEU A 173 12.68 1.86 62.87
#